data_AF-A0A947RSP2-F1
#
_entry.id   AF-A0A947RSP2-F1
#
_cell.length_a   1.000
_cell.length_b   1.000
_cell.length_c   1.000
_cell.angle_alpha   90.00
_cell.angle_beta   90.00
_cell.angle_gamma   90.00
#
_symmetry.space_group_name_H-M   'P 1'
#
loop_
_entity.id
_entity.type
_entity.pdbx_description
1 polymer ?
#
loop_
_entity_poly.entity_id
_entity_poly.type
_entity_poly.pdbx_seq_one_letter_code
_entity_poly.pdbx_strand_id
1 'polypeptide(L)'
;RPWRDDCGALRAVNPYCARWSDGSWSSDYSRSGWCPGDVVLPVVVDLSAWLAPGEHEVTYRVEDIRPADDEGHHGYWRVSAHLTGWR
;
A
#
# COMPACT_ATOMS: atom_id res chain seq x y z
N ARG A 1 2.43 -5.77 -7.62
CA ARG A 1 1.30 -5.93 -6.69
C ARG A 1 1.69 -5.29 -5.36
N PRO A 2 0.92 -4.32 -4.81
CA PRO A 2 1.19 -3.74 -3.50
C PRO A 2 0.85 -4.75 -2.40
N TRP A 3 1.79 -5.65 -2.09
CA TRP A 3 1.65 -6.69 -1.08
C TRP A 3 2.96 -6.90 -0.35
N ARG A 4 2.88 -7.13 0.96
CA ARG A 4 4.01 -7.44 1.84
C ARG A 4 3.66 -8.62 2.72
N ASP A 5 4.56 -9.59 2.79
CA ASP A 5 4.48 -10.81 3.59
C ASP A 5 5.65 -10.92 4.60
N ASP A 6 6.43 -9.85 4.74
CA ASP A 6 7.61 -9.73 5.58
C ASP A 6 7.35 -8.99 6.90
N CYS A 7 6.09 -8.66 7.22
CA CYS A 7 5.76 -7.81 8.38
C CYS A 7 6.21 -8.39 9.73
N GLY A 8 6.38 -9.71 9.85
CA GLY A 8 6.92 -10.32 11.06
C GLY A 8 8.35 -9.91 11.41
N ALA A 9 9.13 -9.46 10.43
CA ALA A 9 10.47 -8.92 10.66
C ALA A 9 10.44 -7.64 11.53
N LEU A 10 9.30 -6.96 11.61
CA LEU A 10 9.09 -5.72 12.35
C LEU A 10 8.44 -5.95 13.73
N ARG A 11 8.36 -7.19 14.22
CA ARG A 11 7.77 -7.49 15.55
C ARG A 11 8.41 -6.69 16.68
N ALA A 12 9.73 -6.56 16.66
CA ALA A 12 10.49 -5.90 17.72
C ALA A 12 10.08 -4.42 17.92
N VAL A 13 9.53 -3.77 16.88
CA VAL A 13 9.07 -2.37 16.94
C VAL A 13 7.57 -2.24 17.22
N ASN A 14 6.86 -3.34 17.48
CA ASN A 14 5.41 -3.39 17.71
C ASN A 14 5.03 -3.99 19.09
N PRO A 15 5.46 -3.40 20.22
CA PRO A 15 5.32 -4.02 21.55
C PRO A 15 3.88 -4.10 22.09
N TYR A 16 2.97 -3.28 21.58
CA TYR A 16 1.57 -3.19 22.06
C TYR A 16 0.55 -3.75 21.07
N CYS A 17 0.98 -4.44 20.01
CA CYS A 17 0.05 -5.03 19.07
C CYS A 17 -0.72 -6.21 19.71
N ALA A 18 -1.96 -6.40 19.28
CA ALA A 18 -2.79 -7.50 19.79
C ALA A 18 -2.19 -8.87 19.43
N ARG A 19 -2.20 -9.79 20.40
CA ARG A 19 -1.90 -11.21 20.21
C ARG A 19 -3.18 -12.02 20.27
N TRP A 20 -3.37 -12.91 19.31
CA TRP A 20 -4.55 -13.76 19.24
C TRP A 20 -4.35 -15.10 19.96
N SER A 21 -5.43 -15.83 20.16
CA SER A 21 -5.44 -17.11 20.87
C SER A 21 -4.63 -18.20 20.17
N ASP A 22 -4.44 -18.09 18.85
CA ASP A 22 -3.58 -18.97 18.05
C ASP A 22 -2.07 -18.64 18.18
N GLY A 23 -1.73 -17.62 18.97
CA GLY A 23 -0.37 -17.18 19.22
C GLY A 23 0.18 -16.19 18.19
N SER A 24 -0.55 -15.93 17.09
CA SER A 24 -0.18 -14.94 16.08
C SER A 24 -0.36 -13.51 16.60
N TRP A 25 0.43 -12.59 16.07
CA TRP A 25 0.34 -11.18 16.41
C TRP A 25 -0.24 -10.39 15.24
N SER A 26 -1.10 -9.42 15.52
CA SER A 26 -1.72 -8.59 14.48
C SER A 26 -0.67 -7.94 13.56
N SER A 27 0.49 -7.54 14.09
CA SER A 27 1.56 -6.93 13.27
C SER A 27 2.29 -7.92 12.35
N ASP A 28 2.16 -9.24 12.54
CA ASP A 28 2.79 -10.25 11.66
C ASP A 28 2.09 -10.38 10.31
N TYR A 29 0.79 -10.08 10.25
CA TYR A 29 0.00 -10.40 9.07
C TYR A 29 0.48 -9.69 7.81
N SER A 30 0.48 -10.44 6.72
CA SER A 30 0.65 -9.92 5.37
C SER A 30 -0.39 -8.83 5.06
N ARG A 31 0.02 -7.80 4.32
CA ARG A 31 -0.75 -6.58 4.12
C ARG A 31 -0.59 -6.01 2.72
N SER A 32 -1.56 -5.18 2.33
CA SER A 32 -1.60 -4.49 1.03
C SER A 32 -0.58 -3.35 0.91
N GLY A 33 0.71 -3.69 0.87
CA GLY A 33 1.81 -2.78 0.54
C GLY A 33 2.45 -2.04 1.72
N TRP A 34 2.10 -2.36 2.96
CA TRP A 34 2.64 -1.72 4.17
C TRP A 34 2.77 -2.71 5.32
N CYS A 35 3.59 -2.39 6.31
CA CYS A 35 3.64 -3.09 7.59
C CYS A 35 3.60 -2.06 8.75
N PRO A 36 3.03 -2.39 9.91
CA PRO A 36 3.07 -1.51 11.08
C PRO A 36 4.52 -1.19 11.49
N GLY A 37 4.89 0.09 11.47
CA GLY A 37 6.24 0.54 11.84
C GLY A 37 7.22 0.70 10.67
N ASP A 38 6.77 0.67 9.42
CA ASP A 38 7.63 0.88 8.24
C ASP A 38 7.12 1.97 7.30
N VAL A 39 8.00 2.45 6.43
CA VAL A 39 7.70 3.40 5.35
C VAL A 39 7.28 2.67 4.07
N VAL A 40 6.34 3.26 3.33
CA VAL A 40 6.00 2.79 1.97
C VAL A 40 6.84 3.57 0.97
N LEU A 41 7.81 2.91 0.34
CA LEU A 41 8.61 3.52 -0.73
C LEU A 41 7.78 3.62 -2.02
N PRO A 42 7.93 4.71 -2.80
CA PRO A 42 7.22 4.86 -4.06
C PRO A 42 7.73 3.86 -5.10
N VAL A 43 6.83 3.42 -5.98
CA VAL A 43 7.23 2.74 -7.21
C VAL A 43 7.63 3.80 -8.22
N VAL A 44 8.83 3.66 -8.79
CA VAL A 44 9.33 4.55 -9.84
C VAL A 44 9.08 3.88 -11.19
N VAL A 45 8.33 4.57 -12.05
CA VAL A 45 8.10 4.18 -13.43
C VAL A 45 8.83 5.19 -14.30
N ASP A 46 9.82 4.73 -15.08
CA ASP A 46 10.47 5.58 -16.08
C ASP A 46 9.50 5.79 -17.24
N LEU A 47 9.19 7.05 -17.54
CA LEU A 47 8.28 7.44 -18.62
C LEU A 47 9.03 8.14 -19.77
N SER A 48 10.36 8.23 -19.72
CA SER A 48 11.18 9.06 -20.62
C SER A 48 11.00 8.70 -22.09
N ALA A 49 10.87 7.41 -22.41
CA ALA A 49 10.69 6.95 -23.78
C ALA A 49 9.25 7.09 -24.31
N TRP A 50 8.28 7.41 -23.45
CA TRP A 50 6.86 7.38 -23.77
C TRP A 50 6.17 8.75 -23.69
N LEU A 51 6.80 9.73 -23.04
CA LEU A 51 6.25 11.09 -22.93
C LEU A 51 6.74 11.97 -24.09
N ALA A 52 5.83 12.30 -25.00
CA ALA A 52 6.02 13.35 -26.00
C ALA A 52 5.47 14.70 -25.51
N PRO A 53 5.88 15.84 -26.08
CA PRO A 53 5.26 17.14 -25.76
C PRO A 53 3.75 17.11 -26.06
N GLY A 54 2.94 17.54 -25.09
CA GLY A 54 1.49 17.58 -25.23
C GLY A 54 0.75 17.30 -23.93
N GLU A 55 -0.58 17.19 -24.04
CA GLU A 55 -1.45 16.78 -22.94
C GLU A 55 -1.44 15.25 -22.80
N HIS A 56 -1.41 14.78 -21.55
CA HIS A 56 -1.45 13.37 -21.20
C HIS A 56 -2.41 13.16 -20.03
N GLU A 57 -3.02 11.98 -19.96
CA GLU A 57 -3.89 11.57 -18.85
C GLU A 57 -3.21 10.47 -18.02
N VAL A 58 -3.34 10.56 -16.70
CA VAL A 58 -2.93 9.50 -15.77
C VAL A 58 -4.14 8.98 -15.04
N THR A 59 -4.41 7.68 -15.18
CA THR A 59 -5.55 7.01 -14.55
C THR A 59 -5.05 5.97 -13.53
N TYR A 60 -5.67 5.96 -12.34
CA TYR A 60 -5.50 4.90 -11.35
C TYR A 60 -6.77 4.06 -11.30
N ARG A 61 -6.61 2.74 -11.40
CA ARG A 61 -7.72 1.79 -11.25
C ARG A 61 -7.35 0.77 -10.19
N VAL A 62 -8.17 0.69 -9.15
CA VAL A 62 -8.08 -0.35 -8.14
C VAL A 62 -9.40 -1.09 -8.12
N GLU A 63 -9.34 -2.36 -8.46
CA GLU A 63 -10.50 -3.24 -8.62
C GLU A 63 -10.72 -4.05 -7.34
N ASP A 64 -11.90 -4.68 -7.23
CA ASP A 64 -12.25 -5.60 -6.15
C ASP A 64 -12.09 -5.04 -4.72
N ILE A 65 -12.34 -3.73 -4.56
CA ILE A 65 -12.38 -3.11 -3.24
C ILE A 65 -13.58 -3.65 -2.47
N ARG A 66 -13.35 -4.15 -1.25
CA ARG A 66 -14.41 -4.64 -0.36
C ARG A 66 -15.51 -3.55 -0.21
N PRO A 67 -16.78 -3.86 -0.55
CA PRO A 67 -17.88 -2.92 -0.36
C PRO A 67 -18.14 -2.65 1.12
N ALA A 68 -18.88 -1.57 1.42
CA ALA A 68 -19.35 -1.32 2.77
C ALA A 68 -20.34 -2.42 3.21
N ASP A 69 -20.16 -2.93 4.42
CA ASP A 69 -21.17 -3.74 5.11
C ASP A 69 -22.21 -2.87 5.83
N ASP A 70 -23.19 -3.52 6.45
CA ASP A 70 -24.29 -2.86 7.15
C ASP A 70 -23.82 -2.04 8.38
N GLU A 71 -22.63 -2.34 8.91
CA GLU A 71 -21.98 -1.59 9.98
C GLU A 71 -21.07 -0.46 9.45
N GLY A 72 -20.95 -0.32 8.14
CA GLY A 72 -20.16 0.71 7.47
C GLY A 72 -18.68 0.37 7.29
N HIS A 73 -18.22 -0.84 7.59
CA HIS A 73 -16.85 -1.25 7.32
C HIS A 73 -16.65 -1.53 5.84
N HIS A 74 -15.63 -0.90 5.24
CA HIS A 74 -15.34 -0.99 3.82
C HIS A 74 -13.83 -1.02 3.56
N GLY A 75 -13.45 -1.45 2.36
CA GLY A 75 -12.10 -1.29 1.85
C GLY A 75 -11.88 0.11 1.30
N TYR A 76 -10.65 0.62 1.42
CA TYR A 76 -10.23 1.85 0.75
C TYR A 76 -8.74 1.77 0.41
N TRP A 77 -8.30 2.60 -0.53
CA TRP A 77 -6.90 2.73 -0.90
C TRP A 77 -6.43 4.18 -0.74
N ARG A 78 -5.28 4.37 -0.10
CA ARG A 78 -4.59 5.66 -0.08
C ARG A 78 -3.54 5.63 -1.19
N VAL A 79 -3.77 6.44 -2.22
CA VAL A 79 -2.91 6.51 -3.41
C VAL A 79 -2.44 7.95 -3.56
N SER A 80 -1.15 8.12 -3.78
CA SER A 80 -0.54 9.39 -4.16
C SER A 80 0.48 9.16 -5.26
N ALA A 81 0.66 10.17 -6.10
CA ALA A 81 1.64 10.13 -7.17
C ALA A 81 2.06 11.55 -7.52
N HIS A 82 3.23 11.66 -8.13
CA HIS A 82 3.76 12.90 -8.66
C HIS A 82 4.60 12.58 -9.88
N LEU A 83 4.70 13.52 -10.81
CA LEU A 83 5.59 13.44 -11.96
C LEU A 83 6.80 14.32 -11.69
N THR A 84 7.99 13.79 -11.95
CA THR A 84 9.24 14.55 -11.89
C THR A 84 9.97 14.41 -13.21
N GLY A 85 10.70 15.45 -13.58
CA GLY A 85 11.45 15.50 -14.83
C GLY A 85 12.36 16.72 -14.83
N TRP A 86 13.31 16.70 -15.76
CA TRP A 86 14.25 17.79 -15.98
C TRP A 86 13.96 18.40 -17.35
N ARG A 87 14.27 19.69 -17.51
CA ARG A 87 14.11 20.39 -18.77
C ARG A 87 15.39 20.33 -19.59
#